data_AF-A0AA97FG46-F1
#
_entry.id   AF-A0AA97FG46-F1
#
_cell.length_a   1.000
_cell.length_b   1.000
_cell.length_c   1.000
_cell.angle_alpha   90.00
_cell.angle_beta   90.00
_cell.angle_gamma   90.00
#
_symmetry.space_group_name_H-M   'P 1'
#
loop_
_entity.id
_entity.type
_entity.pdbx_description
1 polymer ?
#
loop_
_entity_poly.entity_id
_entity_poly.type
_entity_poly.pdbx_seq_one_letter_code
_entity_poly.pdbx_strand_id
1 'polypeptide(L)'
;MLGNRGGMAETGVISDPGRPRAPGRTRAPGRAPSRAGLVGGSPAGVPRARTSVFRRLLDEEPALRERALEEARGRRWLAPSEELTVSVLGGARTDVLRALGIALQTDGRGALWRVGELAGSPVLVCSSSRADDAIRAGARRRGHPEVLVGTATLRPDDDDLLPAAEEALLGIRPAHGVDGRGRGIDPLPAGVQLLLSRNDDVPLGVLRRASPGAFALWIADDAPQLETVEVYLDAGARVSEACGRLHVHRTTLYYRLENLPPVVREELEDGLRRSTLHLVLKLLRRRDPAESARALRRGSPSSASRDDPARSASAR
;
A
#
# COMPACT_ATOMS: atom_id res chain seq x y z
N MET A 1 -8.36 -59.50 28.90
CA MET A 1 -9.36 -59.74 29.96
C MET A 1 -10.35 -58.58 29.92
N LEU A 2 -11.64 -58.91 29.71
CA LEU A 2 -12.87 -58.19 30.09
C LEU A 2 -13.04 -56.74 29.59
N GLY A 3 -14.00 -56.34 28.76
CA GLY A 3 -15.30 -56.92 28.42
C GLY A 3 -16.43 -56.32 29.26
N ASN A 4 -17.22 -55.38 28.71
CA ASN A 4 -18.70 -55.25 28.82
C ASN A 4 -19.15 -53.93 28.15
N ARG A 5 -20.07 -53.90 27.15
CA ARG A 5 -21.54 -54.16 27.17
C ARG A 5 -22.28 -53.21 28.13
N GLY A 6 -23.45 -52.62 27.84
CA GLY A 6 -24.48 -52.66 26.79
C GLY A 6 -25.47 -51.53 27.12
N GLY A 7 -26.26 -50.97 26.20
CA GLY A 7 -27.53 -51.46 25.62
C GLY A 7 -28.30 -50.19 25.15
N MET A 8 -28.88 -50.11 23.95
CA MET A 8 -30.08 -50.77 23.40
C MET A 8 -31.39 -50.47 24.14
N ALA A 9 -32.23 -49.63 23.53
CA ALA A 9 -33.67 -49.83 23.20
C ALA A 9 -34.13 -48.56 22.41
N GLU A 10 -34.54 -48.61 21.14
CA GLU A 10 -35.86 -49.07 20.62
C GLU A 10 -37.02 -48.27 21.27
N THR A 11 -38.05 -47.72 20.60
CA THR A 11 -38.75 -48.02 19.34
C THR A 11 -39.82 -46.92 19.17
N GLY A 12 -40.35 -46.68 17.96
CA GLY A 12 -41.60 -45.91 17.85
C GLY A 12 -41.95 -45.33 16.47
N VAL A 13 -42.28 -46.19 15.52
CA VAL A 13 -42.85 -45.90 14.20
C VAL A 13 -44.34 -45.56 14.33
N ILE A 14 -44.83 -44.51 13.65
CA ILE A 14 -46.19 -44.47 13.08
C ILE A 14 -46.13 -43.83 11.68
N SER A 15 -46.49 -44.62 10.69
CA SER A 15 -46.79 -44.19 9.31
C SER A 15 -48.29 -43.91 9.14
N ASP A 16 -48.61 -43.33 7.97
CA ASP A 16 -49.83 -43.50 7.15
C ASP A 16 -50.69 -42.21 6.96
N PRO A 17 -51.62 -42.14 5.96
CA PRO A 17 -51.33 -41.65 4.62
C PRO A 17 -52.40 -40.68 4.06
N GLY A 18 -52.13 -40.13 2.86
CA GLY A 18 -53.14 -40.06 1.79
C GLY A 18 -54.16 -38.91 1.76
N ARG A 19 -54.02 -38.05 0.73
CA ARG A 19 -55.05 -37.59 -0.26
C ARG A 19 -54.80 -36.13 -0.71
N PRO A 20 -55.35 -35.66 -1.85
CA PRO A 20 -55.16 -36.16 -3.22
C PRO A 20 -54.73 -35.02 -4.19
N ARG A 21 -54.17 -35.40 -5.35
CA ARG A 21 -53.93 -34.51 -6.50
C ARG A 21 -55.16 -34.45 -7.41
N ALA A 22 -55.44 -33.28 -7.97
CA ALA A 22 -56.29 -33.07 -9.15
C ALA A 22 -55.89 -31.72 -9.84
N PRO A 23 -56.25 -31.46 -11.12
CA PRO A 23 -55.23 -31.16 -12.13
C PRO A 23 -55.43 -29.85 -12.92
N GLY A 24 -54.39 -29.47 -13.67
CA GLY A 24 -54.53 -28.86 -15.00
C GLY A 24 -54.33 -27.34 -15.10
N ARG A 25 -53.24 -26.92 -15.77
CA ARG A 25 -53.27 -26.02 -16.95
C ARG A 25 -51.86 -25.78 -17.52
N THR A 26 -51.55 -26.50 -18.60
CA THR A 26 -50.72 -26.11 -19.77
C THR A 26 -51.26 -24.78 -20.35
N ARG A 27 -50.59 -23.86 -21.05
CA ARG A 27 -49.35 -23.75 -21.88
C ARG A 27 -49.16 -22.21 -22.07
N ALA A 28 -47.97 -21.62 -22.18
CA ALA A 28 -47.30 -21.29 -23.46
C ALA A 28 -46.01 -20.45 -23.20
N PRO A 29 -45.03 -20.44 -24.14
CA PRO A 29 -43.67 -19.98 -23.90
C PRO A 29 -43.43 -18.53 -24.35
N GLY A 30 -42.80 -17.72 -23.49
CA GLY A 30 -42.45 -16.32 -23.76
C GLY A 30 -40.96 -16.12 -23.95
N ARG A 31 -40.55 -15.97 -25.22
CA ARG A 31 -39.39 -15.23 -25.75
C ARG A 31 -38.00 -15.44 -25.14
N ALA A 32 -37.13 -16.03 -25.95
CA ALA A 32 -35.68 -15.86 -25.90
C ALA A 32 -35.28 -14.37 -26.08
N PRO A 33 -34.29 -13.85 -25.33
CA PRO A 33 -33.68 -12.58 -25.66
C PRO A 33 -32.73 -12.75 -26.86
N SER A 34 -33.04 -11.98 -27.91
CA SER A 34 -32.27 -11.85 -29.15
C SER A 34 -30.87 -11.27 -28.87
N ARG A 35 -29.87 -11.83 -29.54
CA ARG A 35 -28.56 -11.20 -29.77
C ARG A 35 -28.75 -9.87 -30.51
N ALA A 36 -28.34 -8.76 -29.91
CA ALA A 36 -27.88 -7.56 -30.60
C ALA A 36 -27.26 -6.59 -29.58
N GLY A 37 -26.04 -6.10 -29.86
CA GLY A 37 -25.47 -4.91 -29.23
C GLY A 37 -24.39 -5.15 -28.18
N LEU A 38 -23.19 -5.56 -28.61
CA LEU A 38 -21.96 -5.26 -27.90
C LEU A 38 -21.76 -3.73 -27.92
N VAL A 39 -22.27 -3.05 -26.90
CA VAL A 39 -21.86 -1.68 -26.54
C VAL A 39 -21.31 -1.77 -25.13
N GLY A 40 -20.05 -1.40 -24.97
CA GLY A 40 -19.32 -1.44 -23.69
C GLY A 40 -20.05 -0.64 -22.61
N GLY A 41 -20.76 -1.36 -21.75
CA GLY A 41 -21.33 -0.81 -20.53
C GLY A 41 -20.20 -0.50 -19.54
N SER A 42 -19.95 0.80 -19.35
CA SER A 42 -19.16 1.32 -18.23
C SER A 42 -19.73 0.73 -16.92
N PRO A 43 -18.89 0.22 -16.00
CA PRO A 43 -19.39 -0.35 -14.74
C PRO A 43 -20.23 0.69 -14.00
N ALA A 44 -21.42 0.26 -13.58
CA ALA A 44 -22.48 1.10 -13.08
C ALA A 44 -22.05 1.90 -11.83
N GLY A 45 -22.47 3.17 -11.77
CA GLY A 45 -22.66 3.90 -10.51
C GLY A 45 -21.60 4.94 -10.11
N VAL A 46 -20.42 4.98 -10.72
CA VAL A 46 -19.42 6.00 -10.37
C VAL A 46 -19.66 7.27 -11.21
N PRO A 47 -19.96 8.44 -10.61
CA PRO A 47 -20.08 9.69 -11.36
C PRO A 47 -18.81 9.92 -12.21
N ARG A 48 -18.95 10.33 -13.48
CA ARG A 48 -17.81 10.58 -14.39
C ARG A 48 -16.73 11.46 -13.76
N ALA A 49 -17.13 12.44 -12.94
CA ALA A 49 -16.24 13.30 -12.18
C ALA A 49 -15.34 12.50 -11.20
N ARG A 50 -15.90 11.53 -10.46
CA ARG A 50 -15.15 10.70 -9.51
C ARG A 50 -14.13 9.81 -10.20
N THR A 51 -14.52 9.16 -11.30
CA THR A 51 -13.61 8.34 -12.11
C THR A 51 -12.43 9.16 -12.63
N SER A 52 -12.67 10.41 -13.04
CA SER A 52 -11.62 11.32 -13.49
C SER A 52 -10.64 11.69 -12.38
N VAL A 53 -11.12 11.92 -11.15
CA VAL A 53 -10.26 12.25 -10.00
C VAL A 53 -9.43 11.04 -9.60
N PHE A 54 -10.04 9.86 -9.49
CA PHE A 54 -9.32 8.64 -9.13
C PHE A 54 -8.21 8.31 -10.10
N ARG A 55 -8.44 8.47 -11.42
CA ARG A 55 -7.40 8.26 -12.42
C ARG A 55 -6.19 9.19 -12.22
N ARG A 56 -6.39 10.40 -11.69
CA ARG A 56 -5.30 11.36 -11.42
C ARG A 56 -4.52 11.06 -10.14
N LEU A 57 -4.98 10.14 -9.29
CA LEU A 57 -4.23 9.74 -8.07
C LEU A 57 -2.90 9.04 -8.38
N LEU A 58 -2.72 8.56 -9.61
CA LEU A 58 -1.51 7.92 -10.11
C LEU A 58 -0.97 8.62 -11.37
N ASP A 59 -1.27 9.91 -11.51
CA ASP A 59 -0.76 10.72 -12.63
C ASP A 59 0.78 10.85 -12.57
N GLU A 60 1.42 11.07 -13.70
CA GLU A 60 2.88 11.27 -13.75
C GLU A 60 3.27 12.57 -13.03
N GLU A 61 2.42 13.60 -13.13
CA GLU A 61 2.65 14.91 -12.53
C GLU A 61 2.28 14.93 -11.03
N PRO A 62 3.24 15.19 -10.12
CA PRO A 62 2.99 15.19 -8.67
C PRO A 62 1.88 16.14 -8.23
N ALA A 63 1.86 17.37 -8.75
CA ALA A 63 0.85 18.35 -8.40
C ALA A 63 -0.58 17.92 -8.78
N LEU A 64 -0.74 17.06 -9.79
CA LEU A 64 -2.06 16.50 -10.14
C LEU A 64 -2.48 15.39 -9.17
N ARG A 65 -1.52 14.56 -8.71
CA ARG A 65 -1.78 13.52 -7.71
C ARG A 65 -2.22 14.10 -6.38
N GLU A 66 -1.48 15.10 -5.88
CA GLU A 66 -1.76 15.78 -4.62
C GLU A 66 -3.15 16.41 -4.63
N ARG A 67 -3.46 17.20 -5.66
CA ARG A 67 -4.79 17.82 -5.84
C ARG A 67 -5.89 16.77 -5.95
N ALA A 68 -5.63 15.65 -6.61
CA ALA A 68 -6.61 14.57 -6.74
C ALA A 68 -6.86 13.87 -5.39
N LEU A 69 -5.83 13.69 -4.56
CA LEU A 69 -5.97 13.11 -3.22
C LEU A 69 -6.73 14.06 -2.30
N GLU A 70 -6.37 15.34 -2.32
CA GLU A 70 -7.07 16.40 -1.60
C GLU A 70 -8.56 16.45 -2.01
N GLU A 71 -8.86 16.45 -3.31
CA GLU A 71 -10.23 16.45 -3.82
C GLU A 71 -10.99 15.18 -3.40
N ALA A 72 -10.36 14.01 -3.49
CA ALA A 72 -10.98 12.74 -3.11
C ALA A 72 -11.31 12.67 -1.61
N ARG A 73 -10.43 13.19 -0.75
CA ARG A 73 -10.64 13.31 0.70
C ARG A 73 -11.65 14.39 1.05
N GLY A 74 -11.57 15.56 0.42
CA GLY A 74 -12.50 16.68 0.61
C GLY A 74 -13.94 16.33 0.24
N ARG A 75 -14.12 15.51 -0.79
CA ARG A 75 -15.43 14.96 -1.19
C ARG A 75 -15.84 13.70 -0.42
N ARG A 76 -15.04 13.27 0.56
CA ARG A 76 -15.25 12.07 1.40
C ARG A 76 -15.45 10.78 0.59
N TRP A 77 -14.85 10.71 -0.60
CA TRP A 77 -14.78 9.45 -1.35
C TRP A 77 -13.72 8.53 -0.76
N LEU A 78 -12.65 9.13 -0.24
CA LEU A 78 -11.69 8.51 0.65
C LEU A 78 -11.83 9.12 2.05
N ALA A 79 -11.53 8.35 3.09
CA ALA A 79 -11.61 8.85 4.46
C ALA A 79 -10.56 9.96 4.68
N PRO A 80 -10.95 11.16 5.15
CA PRO A 80 -10.05 12.31 5.18
C PRO A 80 -9.01 12.26 6.31
N SER A 81 -9.33 11.59 7.41
CA SER A 81 -8.53 11.58 8.64
C SER A 81 -8.22 10.17 9.15
N GLU A 82 -8.47 9.15 8.31
CA GLU A 82 -8.16 7.75 8.62
C GLU A 82 -6.99 7.30 7.75
N GLU A 83 -6.20 6.37 8.26
CA GLU A 83 -5.25 5.64 7.45
C GLU A 83 -5.97 4.88 6.34
N LEU A 84 -5.42 4.94 5.13
CA LEU A 84 -5.91 4.17 4.00
C LEU A 84 -4.97 3.00 3.75
N THR A 85 -5.54 1.82 3.54
CA THR A 85 -4.81 0.68 3.00
C THR A 85 -4.79 0.79 1.48
N VAL A 86 -3.60 0.94 0.91
CA VAL A 86 -3.33 0.89 -0.53
C VAL A 86 -2.91 -0.53 -0.86
N SER A 87 -3.59 -1.17 -1.80
CA SER A 87 -3.34 -2.56 -2.22
C SER A 87 -3.02 -2.62 -3.70
N VAL A 88 -2.03 -3.43 -4.07
CA VAL A 88 -1.68 -3.72 -5.47
C VAL A 88 -1.83 -5.21 -5.74
N LEU A 89 -2.48 -5.55 -6.85
CA LEU A 89 -2.72 -6.94 -7.24
C LEU A 89 -1.63 -7.44 -8.19
N GLY A 90 -1.14 -8.66 -7.96
CA GLY A 90 -0.07 -9.28 -8.73
C GLY A 90 -0.23 -10.78 -8.93
N GLY A 91 0.77 -11.42 -9.54
CA GLY A 91 0.86 -12.88 -9.64
C GLY A 91 -0.01 -13.53 -10.72
N ALA A 92 -0.89 -12.79 -11.38
CA ALA A 92 -1.72 -13.27 -12.48
C ALA A 92 -1.52 -12.43 -13.75
N ARG A 93 -2.15 -12.84 -14.86
CA ARG A 93 -2.12 -12.08 -16.13
C ARG A 93 -2.78 -10.70 -15.97
N THR A 94 -2.27 -9.70 -16.68
CA THR A 94 -2.76 -8.30 -16.62
C THR A 94 -4.26 -8.16 -16.91
N ASP A 95 -4.81 -8.92 -17.86
CA ASP A 95 -6.25 -8.91 -18.18
C ASP A 95 -7.10 -9.46 -17.03
N VAL A 96 -6.64 -10.53 -16.38
CA VAL A 96 -7.26 -11.10 -15.19
C VAL A 96 -7.21 -10.12 -14.03
N LEU A 97 -6.05 -9.53 -13.77
CA LEU A 97 -5.87 -8.55 -12.69
C LEU A 97 -6.79 -7.34 -12.91
N ARG A 98 -6.85 -6.78 -14.12
CA ARG A 98 -7.75 -5.68 -14.46
C ARG A 98 -9.21 -6.03 -14.19
N ALA A 99 -9.65 -7.21 -14.64
CA ALA A 99 -11.02 -7.67 -14.42
C ALA A 99 -11.33 -7.83 -12.92
N LEU A 100 -10.40 -8.40 -12.14
CA LEU A 100 -10.52 -8.51 -10.69
C LEU A 100 -10.57 -7.14 -10.00
N GLY A 101 -9.69 -6.21 -10.37
CA GLY A 101 -9.67 -4.86 -9.80
C GLY A 101 -11.00 -4.14 -10.00
N ILE A 102 -11.67 -4.34 -11.14
CA ILE A 102 -13.02 -3.80 -11.37
C ILE A 102 -14.05 -4.56 -10.52
N ALA A 103 -14.01 -5.89 -10.53
CA ALA A 103 -15.00 -6.75 -9.89
C ALA A 103 -14.96 -6.77 -8.37
N LEU A 104 -13.83 -6.36 -7.76
CA LEU A 104 -13.64 -6.26 -6.32
C LEU A 104 -14.12 -4.94 -5.74
N GLN A 105 -14.43 -3.94 -6.56
CA GLN A 105 -14.89 -2.65 -6.06
C GLN A 105 -16.18 -2.81 -5.25
N THR A 106 -16.25 -2.09 -4.14
CA THR A 106 -17.43 -2.03 -3.27
C THR A 106 -17.79 -0.58 -2.98
N ASP A 107 -19.08 -0.31 -2.85
CA ASP A 107 -19.60 1.00 -2.43
C ASP A 107 -19.94 0.99 -0.93
N GLY A 108 -20.04 2.19 -0.33
CA GLY A 108 -20.50 2.37 1.05
C GLY A 108 -19.37 2.52 2.08
N ARG A 109 -19.65 2.23 3.36
CA ARG A 109 -18.63 2.30 4.42
C ARG A 109 -17.60 1.20 4.22
N GLY A 110 -16.32 1.55 4.27
CA GLY A 110 -15.22 0.61 3.98
C GLY A 110 -15.15 0.22 2.50
N ALA A 111 -15.67 1.07 1.60
CA ALA A 111 -15.59 0.90 0.16
C ALA A 111 -14.17 0.62 -0.30
N LEU A 112 -14.05 -0.36 -1.19
CA LEU A 112 -12.83 -0.72 -1.88
C LEU A 112 -12.87 -0.09 -3.27
N TRP A 113 -12.01 0.89 -3.50
CA TRP A 113 -12.00 1.66 -4.73
C TRP A 113 -10.83 1.27 -5.61
N ARG A 114 -11.07 1.09 -6.91
CA ARG A 114 -9.98 1.02 -7.88
C ARG A 114 -9.61 2.42 -8.32
N VAL A 115 -8.38 2.83 -8.05
CA VAL A 115 -7.89 4.18 -8.36
C VAL A 115 -7.11 4.23 -9.67
N GLY A 116 -6.53 3.12 -10.10
CA GLY A 116 -5.87 3.04 -11.40
C GLY A 116 -5.03 1.78 -11.56
N GLU A 117 -3.98 1.88 -12.36
CA GLU A 117 -2.99 0.83 -12.59
C GLU A 117 -1.58 1.42 -12.41
N LEU A 118 -0.70 0.68 -11.75
CA LEU A 118 0.72 1.00 -11.61
C LEU A 118 1.51 -0.19 -12.17
N ALA A 119 2.36 0.04 -13.17
CA ALA A 119 3.10 -1.03 -13.88
C ALA A 119 2.18 -2.20 -14.35
N GLY A 120 0.98 -1.86 -14.85
CA GLY A 120 -0.02 -2.84 -15.29
C GLY A 120 -0.75 -3.59 -14.17
N SER A 121 -0.46 -3.27 -12.90
CA SER A 121 -1.09 -3.87 -11.73
C SER A 121 -2.19 -2.94 -11.18
N PRO A 122 -3.43 -3.42 -10.97
CA PRO A 122 -4.49 -2.61 -10.39
C PRO A 122 -4.13 -2.12 -8.99
N VAL A 123 -4.40 -0.84 -8.73
CA VAL A 123 -4.26 -0.21 -7.42
C VAL A 123 -5.65 -0.03 -6.81
N LEU A 124 -5.82 -0.57 -5.61
CA LEU A 124 -7.04 -0.48 -4.82
C LEU A 124 -6.79 0.31 -3.53
N VAL A 125 -7.80 1.03 -3.05
CA VAL A 125 -7.71 1.83 -1.83
C VAL A 125 -8.96 1.61 -0.98
N CYS A 126 -8.79 1.40 0.32
CA CYS A 126 -9.90 1.44 1.27
C CYS A 126 -9.43 1.94 2.64
N SER A 127 -10.35 2.37 3.49
CA SER A 127 -10.05 2.79 4.87
C SER A 127 -10.00 1.63 5.88
N SER A 128 -10.09 0.38 5.42
CA SER A 128 -10.08 -0.80 6.28
C SER A 128 -8.74 -1.51 6.25
N SER A 129 -8.16 -1.75 7.42
CA SER A 129 -6.97 -2.61 7.58
C SER A 129 -7.20 -4.08 7.16
N ARG A 130 -8.45 -4.48 6.93
CA ARG A 130 -8.82 -5.83 6.45
C ARG A 130 -9.00 -5.92 4.93
N ALA A 131 -8.55 -4.90 4.19
CA ALA A 131 -8.62 -4.86 2.73
C ALA A 131 -8.07 -6.14 2.08
N ASP A 132 -6.91 -6.56 2.57
CA ASP A 132 -6.11 -7.62 2.00
C ASP A 132 -6.85 -8.97 2.01
N ASP A 133 -7.39 -9.36 3.17
CA ASP A 133 -8.20 -10.57 3.32
C ASP A 133 -9.43 -10.56 2.42
N ALA A 134 -10.11 -9.40 2.32
CA ALA A 134 -11.29 -9.24 1.48
C ALA A 134 -10.95 -9.39 -0.01
N ILE A 135 -9.83 -8.82 -0.44
CA ILE A 135 -9.30 -8.92 -1.80
C ILE A 135 -8.94 -10.37 -2.11
N ARG A 136 -8.13 -11.02 -1.27
CA ARG A 136 -7.70 -12.41 -1.47
C ARG A 136 -8.90 -13.37 -1.49
N ALA A 137 -9.83 -13.22 -0.55
CA ALA A 137 -11.05 -14.01 -0.54
C ALA A 137 -11.91 -13.76 -1.78
N GLY A 138 -11.98 -12.51 -2.24
CA GLY A 138 -12.70 -12.11 -3.45
C GLY A 138 -12.09 -12.67 -4.74
N ALA A 139 -10.77 -12.74 -4.84
CA ALA A 139 -10.04 -13.36 -5.95
C ALA A 139 -10.22 -14.88 -5.97
N ARG A 140 -10.09 -15.54 -4.80
CA ARG A 140 -10.34 -16.99 -4.65
C ARG A 140 -11.76 -17.38 -5.07
N ARG A 141 -12.78 -16.63 -4.63
CA ARG A 141 -14.19 -16.88 -5.02
C ARG A 141 -14.41 -16.77 -6.54
N ARG A 142 -13.55 -16.05 -7.25
CA ARG A 142 -13.62 -15.85 -8.70
C ARG A 142 -12.67 -16.79 -9.47
N GLY A 143 -12.08 -17.78 -8.81
CA GLY A 143 -11.22 -18.77 -9.45
C GLY A 143 -9.77 -18.36 -9.64
N HIS A 144 -9.31 -17.32 -8.91
CA HIS A 144 -7.93 -16.81 -9.00
C HIS A 144 -7.19 -16.86 -7.65
N PRO A 145 -6.92 -18.06 -7.09
CA PRO A 145 -6.20 -18.22 -5.83
C PRO A 145 -4.71 -17.83 -5.89
N GLU A 146 -4.12 -17.74 -7.09
CA GLU A 146 -2.73 -17.37 -7.37
C GLU A 146 -2.44 -15.87 -7.22
N VAL A 147 -3.47 -15.04 -7.08
CA VAL A 147 -3.32 -13.59 -6.98
C VAL A 147 -2.56 -13.21 -5.72
N LEU A 148 -1.46 -12.49 -5.92
CA LEU A 148 -0.70 -11.84 -4.86
C LEU A 148 -1.33 -10.49 -4.55
N VAL A 149 -1.28 -10.10 -3.28
CA VAL A 149 -1.75 -8.80 -2.81
C VAL A 149 -0.66 -8.23 -1.93
N GLY A 150 -0.14 -7.08 -2.33
CA GLY A 150 0.81 -6.30 -1.57
C GLY A 150 0.10 -5.08 -1.08
N THR A 151 0.38 -4.68 0.15
CA THR A 151 -0.30 -3.55 0.77
C THR A 151 0.69 -2.59 1.41
N ALA A 152 0.31 -1.33 1.45
CA ALA A 152 0.99 -0.28 2.18
C ALA A 152 -0.04 0.62 2.84
N THR A 153 0.40 1.34 3.87
CA THR A 153 -0.43 2.32 4.55
C THR A 153 -0.16 3.71 3.98
N LEU A 154 -1.22 4.43 3.62
CA LEU A 154 -1.20 5.85 3.35
C LEU A 154 -1.75 6.58 4.58
N ARG A 155 -0.91 7.39 5.22
CA ARG A 155 -1.24 8.10 6.45
C ARG A 155 -2.15 9.30 6.19
N PRO A 156 -2.86 9.80 7.21
CA PRO A 156 -3.64 11.03 7.09
C PRO A 156 -2.80 12.24 6.65
N ASP A 157 -1.53 12.30 7.03
CA ASP A 157 -0.67 13.44 6.71
C ASP A 157 0.07 13.28 5.37
N ASP A 158 -0.09 12.15 4.67
CA ASP A 158 0.46 11.96 3.33
C ASP A 158 -0.41 12.69 2.29
N ASP A 159 0.26 13.45 1.41
CA ASP A 159 -0.31 14.24 0.32
C ASP A 159 -0.28 13.51 -1.04
N ASP A 160 0.52 12.45 -1.17
CA ASP A 160 0.67 11.68 -2.40
C ASP A 160 0.42 10.18 -2.17
N LEU A 161 -0.45 9.59 -3.01
CA LEU A 161 -0.80 8.18 -2.98
C LEU A 161 0.25 7.29 -3.66
N LEU A 162 0.94 7.81 -4.68
CA LEU A 162 1.84 7.02 -5.51
C LEU A 162 2.93 6.33 -4.69
N PRO A 163 3.62 7.01 -3.75
CA PRO A 163 4.63 6.36 -2.95
C PRO A 163 4.09 5.12 -2.23
N ALA A 164 2.91 5.18 -1.61
CA ALA A 164 2.30 4.02 -0.93
C ALA A 164 1.97 2.90 -1.92
N ALA A 165 1.46 3.24 -3.12
CA ALA A 165 1.22 2.27 -4.17
C ALA A 165 2.52 1.58 -4.65
N GLU A 166 3.64 2.30 -4.71
CA GLU A 166 4.94 1.72 -5.07
C GLU A 166 5.47 0.74 -4.01
N GLU A 167 5.27 0.99 -2.72
CA GLU A 167 5.60 0.02 -1.67
C GLU A 167 4.70 -1.21 -1.74
N ALA A 168 3.39 -1.00 -1.92
CA ALA A 168 2.47 -2.11 -2.12
C ALA A 168 2.86 -2.97 -3.34
N LEU A 169 3.36 -2.34 -4.41
CA LEU A 169 3.89 -3.01 -5.60
C LEU A 169 5.17 -3.82 -5.29
N LEU A 170 6.07 -3.30 -4.46
CA LEU A 170 7.26 -4.06 -4.03
C LEU A 170 6.87 -5.32 -3.26
N GLY A 171 5.80 -5.27 -2.46
CA GLY A 171 5.28 -6.40 -1.69
C GLY A 171 4.75 -7.58 -2.52
N ILE A 172 4.35 -7.37 -3.79
CA ILE A 172 3.94 -8.46 -4.69
C ILE A 172 5.05 -8.97 -5.60
N ARG A 173 6.21 -8.31 -5.63
CA ARG A 173 7.31 -8.77 -6.46
C ARG A 173 7.87 -10.06 -5.86
N PRO A 174 8.00 -11.14 -6.64
CA PRO A 174 8.57 -12.37 -6.13
C PRO A 174 10.01 -12.09 -5.69
N ALA A 175 10.27 -12.15 -4.39
CA ALA A 175 11.63 -12.31 -3.88
C ALA A 175 12.21 -13.53 -4.60
N HIS A 176 13.16 -13.30 -5.51
CA HIS A 176 13.67 -14.33 -6.39
C HIS A 176 14.19 -15.50 -5.54
N GLY A 177 13.47 -16.63 -5.53
CA GLY A 177 13.86 -17.84 -4.82
C GLY A 177 12.77 -18.61 -4.05
N VAL A 178 11.48 -18.23 -4.10
CA VAL A 178 10.42 -19.02 -3.45
C VAL A 178 9.54 -19.69 -4.49
N ASP A 179 9.65 -21.00 -4.58
CA ASP A 179 8.97 -21.89 -5.52
C ASP A 179 7.45 -21.73 -5.46
N GLY A 180 6.86 -20.89 -6.33
CA GLY A 180 5.48 -20.94 -6.87
C GLY A 180 4.28 -21.18 -5.94
N ARG A 181 4.48 -21.28 -4.63
CA ARG A 181 3.55 -21.73 -3.59
C ARG A 181 3.61 -20.82 -2.37
N GLY A 182 4.20 -19.64 -2.51
CA GLY A 182 4.30 -18.63 -1.47
C GLY A 182 2.91 -18.23 -1.00
N ARG A 183 2.45 -18.89 0.08
CA ARG A 183 1.36 -18.42 0.92
C ARG A 183 1.72 -16.98 1.28
N GLY A 184 0.86 -16.03 0.90
CA GLY A 184 1.08 -14.60 1.15
C GLY A 184 1.58 -14.41 2.57
N ILE A 185 2.85 -14.05 2.70
CA ILE A 185 3.41 -13.59 3.97
C ILE A 185 2.70 -12.28 4.25
N ASP A 186 2.39 -12.01 5.51
CA ASP A 186 1.89 -10.69 5.91
C ASP A 186 2.80 -9.60 5.31
N PRO A 187 2.24 -8.45 4.89
CA PRO A 187 3.03 -7.39 4.28
C PRO A 187 4.19 -7.01 5.19
N LEU A 188 5.40 -7.40 4.79
CA LEU A 188 6.60 -7.04 5.53
C LEU A 188 6.72 -5.51 5.53
N PRO A 189 7.19 -4.86 6.61
CA PRO A 189 7.42 -3.41 6.60
C PRO A 189 8.31 -3.00 5.43
N ALA A 190 8.10 -1.80 4.87
CA ALA A 190 8.89 -1.26 3.75
C ALA A 190 10.39 -1.54 3.90
N GLY A 191 10.96 -1.27 5.07
CA GLY A 191 12.38 -1.50 5.35
C GLY A 191 12.83 -2.96 5.20
N VAL A 192 11.98 -3.91 5.59
CA VAL A 192 12.24 -5.34 5.39
C VAL A 192 12.10 -5.72 3.92
N GLN A 193 11.10 -5.17 3.22
CA GLN A 193 10.96 -5.40 1.77
C GLN A 193 12.17 -4.87 1.00
N LEU A 194 12.71 -3.71 1.40
CA LEU A 194 13.94 -3.16 0.85
C LEU A 194 15.13 -4.10 1.10
N LEU A 195 15.28 -4.65 2.31
CA LEU A 195 16.34 -5.62 2.63
C LEU A 195 16.28 -6.87 1.75
N LEU A 196 15.08 -7.28 1.35
CA LEU A 196 14.84 -8.41 0.45
C LEU A 196 14.92 -8.04 -1.03
N SER A 197 14.83 -6.75 -1.36
CA SER A 197 14.89 -6.25 -2.73
C SER A 197 16.34 -6.29 -3.22
N ARG A 198 16.56 -6.98 -4.36
CA ARG A 198 17.86 -6.99 -5.06
C ARG A 198 18.01 -5.85 -6.07
N ASN A 199 17.09 -4.89 -6.09
CA ASN A 199 17.04 -3.84 -7.09
C ASN A 199 17.52 -2.51 -6.54
N ASP A 200 18.44 -1.87 -7.26
CA ASP A 200 18.95 -0.52 -6.95
C ASP A 200 17.93 0.58 -7.32
N ASP A 201 16.92 0.25 -8.13
CA ASP A 201 15.93 1.18 -8.68
C ASP A 201 14.67 1.31 -7.82
N VAL A 202 14.85 1.41 -6.50
CA VAL A 202 13.72 1.67 -5.58
C VAL A 202 13.27 3.13 -5.70
N PRO A 203 11.97 3.44 -5.88
CA PRO A 203 11.53 4.83 -5.95
C PRO A 203 11.89 5.65 -4.70
N LEU A 204 12.28 6.92 -4.87
CA LEU A 204 12.69 7.80 -3.76
C LEU A 204 11.57 7.96 -2.70
N GLY A 205 10.30 7.99 -3.14
CA GLY A 205 9.17 8.10 -2.22
C GLY A 205 9.04 6.90 -1.28
N VAL A 206 9.40 5.69 -1.75
CA VAL A 206 9.46 4.49 -0.92
C VAL A 206 10.62 4.57 0.07
N LEU A 207 11.81 4.98 -0.40
CA LEU A 207 12.99 5.15 0.47
C LEU A 207 12.71 6.15 1.61
N ARG A 208 12.09 7.29 1.27
CA ARG A 208 11.68 8.33 2.24
C ARG A 208 10.72 7.79 3.29
N ARG A 209 9.74 6.96 2.91
CA ARG A 209 8.83 6.34 3.88
C ARG A 209 9.50 5.26 4.72
N ALA A 210 10.41 4.49 4.12
CA ALA A 210 11.10 3.40 4.81
C ALA A 210 12.04 3.92 5.90
N SER A 211 12.77 5.01 5.62
CA SER A 211 13.58 5.72 6.62
C SER A 211 13.55 7.23 6.35
N PRO A 212 12.63 7.95 7.02
CA PRO A 212 12.66 9.40 7.06
C PRO A 212 13.99 9.95 7.58
N GLY A 213 14.66 9.25 8.51
CA GLY A 213 15.97 9.65 9.05
C GLY A 213 17.08 9.63 8.00
N ALA A 214 17.16 8.59 7.16
CA ALA A 214 18.13 8.51 6.07
C ALA A 214 17.96 9.68 5.10
N PHE A 215 16.69 9.99 4.78
CA PHE A 215 16.35 11.07 3.87
C PHE A 215 16.69 12.44 4.45
N ALA A 216 16.45 12.65 5.74
CA ALA A 216 16.83 13.86 6.46
C ALA A 216 18.36 14.08 6.41
N LEU A 217 19.15 13.05 6.69
CA LEU A 217 20.61 13.12 6.60
C LEU A 217 21.11 13.42 5.18
N TRP A 218 20.51 12.75 4.18
CA TRP A 218 20.94 12.88 2.79
C TRP A 218 20.58 14.24 2.17
N ILE A 219 19.45 14.85 2.55
CA ILE A 219 19.05 16.19 2.06
C ILE A 219 19.80 17.30 2.80
N ALA A 220 20.08 17.14 4.09
CA ALA A 220 20.73 18.18 4.89
C ALA A 220 22.14 18.52 4.38
N ASP A 221 22.76 17.63 3.61
CA ASP A 221 24.13 17.75 3.07
C ASP A 221 25.18 18.05 4.17
N ASP A 222 24.87 17.65 5.41
CA ASP A 222 25.82 17.67 6.53
C ASP A 222 26.71 16.43 6.43
N ALA A 223 27.74 16.54 5.59
CA ALA A 223 28.68 15.47 5.32
C ALA A 223 29.29 14.86 6.61
N PRO A 224 29.70 15.65 7.64
CA PRO A 224 30.16 15.09 8.91
C PRO A 224 29.12 14.24 9.66
N GLN A 225 27.86 14.66 9.72
CA GLN A 225 26.81 13.86 10.38
C GLN A 225 26.50 12.60 9.58
N LEU A 226 26.35 12.72 8.26
CA LEU A 226 26.11 11.60 7.36
C LEU A 226 27.23 10.56 7.47
N GLU A 227 28.49 10.99 7.41
CA GLU A 227 29.66 10.12 7.58
C GLU A 227 29.68 9.45 8.96
N THR A 228 29.39 10.21 10.03
CA THR A 228 29.37 9.67 11.38
C THR A 228 28.33 8.55 11.53
N VAL A 229 27.11 8.77 11.01
CA VAL A 229 26.04 7.76 11.06
C VAL A 229 26.38 6.58 10.17
N GLU A 230 26.85 6.79 8.95
CA GLU A 230 27.23 5.70 8.04
C GLU A 230 28.34 4.83 8.63
N VAL A 231 29.41 5.42 9.17
CA VAL A 231 30.53 4.66 9.74
C VAL A 231 30.10 3.93 11.01
N TYR A 232 29.26 4.55 11.84
CA TYR A 232 28.69 3.89 13.02
C TYR A 232 27.85 2.66 12.65
N LEU A 233 27.03 2.76 11.60
CA LEU A 233 26.21 1.65 11.11
C LEU A 233 27.06 0.58 10.39
N ASP A 234 28.07 0.96 9.62
CA ASP A 234 29.04 0.05 8.97
C ASP A 234 29.89 -0.74 9.98
N ALA A 235 30.03 -0.23 11.22
CA ALA A 235 30.64 -0.94 12.33
C ALA A 235 29.65 -1.86 13.08
N GLY A 236 28.42 -2.01 12.58
CA GLY A 236 27.36 -2.75 13.26
C GLY A 236 26.95 -2.10 14.59
N ALA A 237 26.96 -0.77 14.65
CA ALA A 237 26.70 0.03 15.85
C ALA A 237 27.70 -0.22 17.01
N ARG A 238 28.91 -0.71 16.70
CA ARG A 238 29.98 -0.87 17.67
C ARG A 238 30.77 0.43 17.84
N VAL A 239 30.57 1.08 19.00
CA VAL A 239 31.19 2.38 19.34
C VAL A 239 32.71 2.38 19.17
N SER A 240 33.42 1.37 19.70
CA SER A 240 34.88 1.34 19.64
C SER A 240 35.41 1.23 18.21
N GLU A 241 34.76 0.41 17.38
CA GLU A 241 35.12 0.22 15.98
C GLU A 241 34.82 1.48 15.14
N ALA A 242 33.67 2.10 15.37
CA ALA A 242 33.31 3.37 14.74
C ALA A 242 34.28 4.50 15.11
N CYS A 243 34.66 4.62 16.39
CA CYS A 243 35.66 5.60 16.85
C CYS A 243 37.01 5.39 16.15
N GLY A 244 37.44 4.13 16.00
CA GLY A 244 38.67 3.78 15.30
C GLY A 244 38.63 4.20 13.83
N ARG A 245 37.52 3.94 13.13
CA ARG A 245 37.34 4.32 11.71
C ARG A 245 37.24 5.84 11.50
N LEU A 246 36.56 6.54 12.41
CA LEU A 246 36.39 7.99 12.37
C LEU A 246 37.59 8.78 12.91
N HIS A 247 38.56 8.09 13.54
CA HIS A 247 39.69 8.73 14.25
C HIS A 247 39.25 9.75 15.30
N VAL A 248 38.18 9.44 16.05
CA VAL A 248 37.64 10.31 17.11
C VAL A 248 37.63 9.61 18.47
N HIS A 249 37.58 10.40 19.53
CA HIS A 249 37.35 9.86 20.87
C HIS A 249 35.88 9.45 21.07
N ARG A 250 35.64 8.51 21.98
CA ARG A 250 34.30 8.01 22.31
C ARG A 250 33.33 9.12 22.74
N THR A 251 33.81 10.10 23.52
CA THR A 251 33.00 11.25 23.92
C THR A 251 32.59 12.12 22.73
N THR A 252 33.47 12.30 21.75
CA THR A 252 33.15 13.00 20.50
C THR A 252 32.11 12.23 19.69
N LEU A 253 32.22 10.90 19.61
CA LEU A 253 31.21 10.09 18.91
C LEU A 253 29.84 10.24 19.58
N TYR A 254 29.75 10.11 20.91
CA TYR A 254 28.48 10.29 21.62
C TYR A 254 27.88 11.67 21.42
N TYR A 255 28.70 12.72 21.53
CA TYR A 255 28.24 14.07 21.24
C TYR A 255 27.66 14.18 19.84
N ARG A 256 28.33 13.63 18.81
CA ARG A 256 27.80 13.67 17.44
C ARG A 256 26.47 12.92 17.30
N LEU A 257 26.35 11.73 17.90
CA LEU A 257 25.13 10.92 17.87
C LEU A 257 23.97 11.59 18.62
N GLU A 258 24.23 12.24 19.75
CA GLU A 258 23.23 12.95 20.55
C GLU A 258 22.70 14.21 19.85
N ASN A 259 23.52 14.85 19.01
CA ASN A 259 23.15 16.04 18.24
C ASN A 259 22.53 15.73 16.87
N LEU A 260 22.29 14.46 16.54
CA LEU A 260 21.58 14.09 15.32
C LEU A 260 20.12 14.59 15.36
N PRO A 261 19.50 14.82 14.19
CA PRO A 261 18.08 15.12 14.10
C PRO A 261 17.25 14.07 14.87
N PRO A 262 16.18 14.48 15.59
CA PRO A 262 15.40 13.56 16.43
C PRO A 262 14.96 12.28 15.72
N VAL A 263 14.48 12.41 14.48
CA VAL A 263 14.06 11.27 13.65
C VAL A 263 15.16 10.25 13.39
N VAL A 264 16.41 10.70 13.26
CA VAL A 264 17.56 9.79 13.08
C VAL A 264 17.87 9.07 14.38
N ARG A 265 17.81 9.78 15.52
CA ARG A 265 18.05 9.17 16.84
C ARG A 265 17.01 8.10 17.15
N GLU A 266 15.73 8.39 16.91
CA GLU A 266 14.64 7.44 17.08
C GLU A 266 14.81 6.17 16.21
N GLU A 267 15.29 6.32 14.99
CA GLU A 267 15.58 5.17 14.11
C GLU A 267 16.80 4.37 14.58
N LEU A 268 17.81 5.01 15.16
CA LEU A 268 19.01 4.33 15.69
C LEU A 268 18.71 3.50 16.95
N GLU A 269 17.70 3.86 17.73
CA GLU A 269 17.30 3.16 18.97
C GLU A 269 16.60 1.83 18.70
N ASP A 270 15.88 1.69 17.58
CA ASP A 270 15.20 0.45 17.20
C ASP A 270 16.04 -0.36 16.21
N GLY A 271 16.28 -1.65 16.51
CA GLY A 271 17.17 -2.49 15.71
C GLY A 271 16.74 -2.67 14.24
N LEU A 272 15.44 -2.72 13.97
CA LEU A 272 14.91 -2.89 12.62
C LEU A 272 14.93 -1.56 11.85
N ARG A 273 14.52 -0.46 12.48
CA ARG A 273 14.61 0.88 11.90
C ARG A 273 16.06 1.26 11.64
N ARG A 274 16.99 0.93 12.54
CA ARG A 274 18.42 1.13 12.36
C ARG A 274 18.97 0.40 11.14
N SER A 275 18.56 -0.85 10.94
CA SER A 275 18.96 -1.64 9.77
C SER A 275 18.36 -1.06 8.47
N THR A 276 17.13 -0.56 8.54
CA THR A 276 16.45 0.10 7.43
C THR A 276 17.14 1.43 7.07
N LEU A 277 17.44 2.26 8.06
CA LEU A 277 18.23 3.49 7.94
C LEU A 277 19.55 3.21 7.23
N HIS A 278 20.29 2.20 7.67
CA HIS A 278 21.57 1.81 7.06
C HIS A 278 21.40 1.43 5.59
N LEU A 279 20.44 0.57 5.27
CA LEU A 279 20.19 0.15 3.90
C LEU A 279 19.78 1.34 3.00
N VAL A 280 18.85 2.17 3.48
CA VAL A 280 18.37 3.33 2.71
C VAL A 280 19.53 4.30 2.44
N LEU A 281 20.41 4.57 3.42
CA LEU A 281 21.62 5.37 3.20
C LEU A 281 22.52 4.78 2.11
N LYS A 282 22.76 3.46 2.12
CA LYS A 282 23.56 2.81 1.08
C LYS A 282 22.91 2.87 -0.31
N LEU A 283 21.59 2.80 -0.40
CA LEU A 283 20.86 2.95 -1.66
C LEU A 283 20.89 4.41 -2.16
N LEU A 284 20.72 5.37 -1.26
CA LEU A 284 20.78 6.80 -1.59
C LEU A 284 22.19 7.23 -2.03
N ARG A 285 23.25 6.67 -1.44
CA ARG A 285 24.64 6.96 -1.82
C ARG A 285 25.00 6.53 -3.24
N ARG A 286 24.28 5.54 -3.81
CA ARG A 286 24.43 5.15 -5.22
C ARG A 286 23.75 6.14 -6.18
N ARG A 287 22.96 7.07 -5.67
CA ARG A 287 22.22 8.08 -6.45
C ARG A 287 22.95 9.40 -6.40
N ASP A 288 22.83 10.18 -7.47
CA ASP A 288 23.30 11.55 -7.47
C ASP A 288 22.35 12.41 -6.59
N PRO A 289 22.84 13.02 -5.49
CA PRO A 289 22.03 13.87 -4.62
C PRO A 289 21.53 15.13 -5.34
N ALA A 290 22.27 15.68 -6.30
CA ALA A 290 21.88 16.87 -7.04
C ALA A 290 20.76 16.57 -8.05
N GLU A 291 20.81 15.41 -8.70
CA GLU A 291 19.74 14.93 -9.57
C GLU A 291 18.46 14.65 -8.78
N SER A 292 18.61 14.04 -7.60
CA SER A 292 17.48 13.65 -6.76
C SER A 292 16.83 14.82 -6.04
N ALA A 293 17.61 15.80 -5.58
CA ALA A 293 17.08 17.05 -5.02
C ALA A 293 16.27 17.84 -6.06
N ARG A 294 16.66 17.79 -7.34
CA ARG A 294 15.87 18.35 -8.46
C ARG A 294 14.57 17.57 -8.69
N ALA A 295 14.58 16.24 -8.56
CA ALA A 295 13.37 15.42 -8.67
C ALA A 295 12.37 15.73 -7.54
N LEU A 296 12.86 15.92 -6.31
CA LEU A 296 12.04 16.24 -5.14
C LEU A 296 11.48 17.67 -5.17
N ARG A 297 12.27 18.64 -5.65
CA ARG A 297 11.82 20.03 -5.84
C ARG A 297 10.77 20.18 -6.93
N ARG A 298 10.78 19.31 -7.94
CA ARG A 298 9.72 19.26 -8.96
C ARG A 298 8.41 18.68 -8.43
N GLY A 299 8.45 17.90 -7.33
CA GLY A 299 7.28 17.32 -6.68
C GLY A 299 6.96 17.92 -5.30
N SER A 300 7.37 19.16 -5.01
CA SER A 300 6.95 19.88 -3.81
C SER A 300 6.11 21.08 -4.24
N PRO A 301 4.82 21.19 -3.86
CA PRO A 301 4.06 22.39 -4.11
C PRO A 301 4.58 23.51 -3.20
N SER A 302 4.70 24.68 -3.83
CA SER A 302 4.88 25.99 -3.20
C SER A 302 4.01 26.14 -1.95
N SER A 303 4.63 26.17 -0.77
CA SER A 303 4.03 26.70 0.45
C SER A 303 4.01 28.24 0.45
N ALA A 304 3.73 28.86 -0.71
CA ALA A 304 3.59 30.30 -0.85
C ALA A 304 2.30 30.62 -1.59
N SER A 305 1.25 30.84 -0.79
CA SER A 305 0.15 31.78 -1.02
C SER A 305 -0.93 31.57 0.05
N ARG A 306 -0.59 31.85 1.32
CA ARG A 306 -1.60 32.39 2.24
C ARG A 306 -1.61 33.89 1.99
N ASP A 307 -2.38 34.29 0.97
CA ASP A 307 -2.80 35.68 0.84
C ASP A 307 -3.74 35.97 2.02
N ASP A 308 -3.30 36.90 2.85
CA ASP A 308 -4.00 37.50 3.98
C ASP A 308 -5.10 38.44 3.45
N PRO A 309 -6.41 38.14 3.61
CA PRO A 309 -7.48 38.97 3.06
C PRO A 309 -7.83 40.12 4.03
N ALA A 310 -6.83 40.87 4.50
CA ALA A 310 -7.02 41.92 5.51
C ALA A 310 -6.37 43.27 5.17
N ARG A 311 -6.03 43.56 3.91
CA ARG A 311 -5.55 44.89 3.48
C ARG A 311 -6.19 45.38 2.18
N SER A 312 -7.50 45.53 2.18
CA SER A 312 -8.20 46.37 1.19
C SER A 312 -9.47 46.98 1.78
N ALA A 313 -9.32 47.80 2.83
CA ALA A 313 -10.37 48.67 3.34
C ALA A 313 -9.75 49.91 4.01
N SER A 314 -8.98 50.70 3.26
CA SER A 314 -8.77 52.12 3.57
C SER A 314 -8.12 52.83 2.37
N ALA A 315 -8.92 53.08 1.33
CA ALA A 315 -8.68 54.12 0.34
C ALA A 315 -9.89 54.18 -0.62
N ARG A 316 -10.94 54.88 -0.19
CA ARG A 316 -11.83 55.76 -0.97
C ARG A 316 -13.08 56.06 -0.17
#